data_AF-A0A7X8QDH3-F1
#
_entry.id   AF-A0A7X8QDH3-F1
#
_cell.length_a   1.000
_cell.length_b   1.000
_cell.length_c   1.000
_cell.angle_alpha   90.00
_cell.angle_beta   90.00
_cell.angle_gamma   90.00
#
_symmetry.space_group_name_H-M   'P 1'
#
loop_
_entity.id
_entity.type
_entity.pdbx_description
1 polymer ?
#
loop_
_entity_poly.entity_id
_entity_poly.type
_entity_poly.pdbx_seq_one_letter_code
_entity_poly.pdbx_strand_id
1 'polypeptide(L)'
;MKDLFKNPRNLTFLGVMFGLSVVLLFATMIPGFGASIAVVMFLPTILTGIIKGPKAGWLMGTAMGIVIMIRAMTMPMSILDPLFINPLVSVVPRMFIGVVAYWVYALIVRDSKSTGRIATAGAVAGAMGMITNTVLVMSALYLFYAEKITELMGIGFKVLLIGIISSSAIIEAVTAAILTSAIIAIYKKTSRGQNA
;
A
#
# COMPACT_ATOMS: atom_id res chain seq x y z
N MET A 1 10.45 15.73 -9.09
CA MET A 1 10.29 14.63 -10.06
C MET A 1 11.50 14.52 -10.97
N LYS A 2 12.01 15.62 -11.54
CA LYS A 2 13.20 15.61 -12.42
C LYS A 2 14.40 14.86 -11.82
N ASP A 3 14.69 15.02 -10.53
CA ASP A 3 15.86 14.36 -9.91
C ASP A 3 15.64 12.86 -9.59
N LEU A 4 14.39 12.41 -9.58
CA LEU A 4 14.05 11.00 -9.41
C LEU A 4 14.41 10.20 -10.67
N PHE A 5 14.18 10.79 -11.84
CA PHE A 5 14.39 10.17 -13.15
C PHE A 5 15.77 10.43 -13.75
N LYS A 6 16.50 11.45 -13.27
CA LYS A 6 17.86 11.75 -13.74
C LYS A 6 18.88 10.69 -13.33
N ASN A 7 18.68 10.00 -12.21
CA ASN A 7 19.62 9.00 -11.73
C ASN A 7 19.16 7.59 -12.19
N PRO A 8 19.93 6.89 -13.03
CA PRO A 8 19.54 5.57 -13.54
C PRO A 8 19.30 4.57 -12.41
N ARG A 9 20.06 4.63 -11.30
CA ARG A 9 19.84 3.75 -10.13
C ARG A 9 18.49 3.96 -9.47
N ASN A 10 18.00 5.20 -9.42
CA ASN A 10 16.67 5.50 -8.87
C ASN A 10 15.58 4.97 -9.79
N LEU A 11 15.74 5.16 -11.10
CA LEU A 11 14.79 4.65 -12.08
C LEU A 11 14.71 3.12 -12.05
N THR A 12 15.84 2.42 -12.00
CA THR A 12 15.88 0.96 -11.86
C THR A 12 15.20 0.51 -10.57
N PHE A 13 15.45 1.18 -9.44
CA PHE A 13 14.79 0.85 -8.17
C PHE A 13 13.27 0.97 -8.27
N LEU A 14 12.76 2.06 -8.86
CA LEU A 14 11.32 2.25 -9.06
C LEU A 14 10.73 1.17 -9.98
N GLY A 15 11.42 0.87 -11.09
CA GLY A 15 10.99 -0.17 -12.03
C GLY A 15 10.91 -1.55 -11.38
N VAL A 16 11.91 -1.93 -10.59
CA VAL A 16 11.93 -3.21 -9.86
C VAL A 16 10.83 -3.27 -8.82
N MET A 17 10.64 -2.21 -8.02
CA MET A 17 9.57 -2.18 -7.01
C MET A 17 8.18 -2.20 -7.65
N PHE A 18 8.02 -1.58 -8.82
CA PHE A 18 6.77 -1.60 -9.56
C PHE A 18 6.49 -2.98 -10.15
N GLY A 19 7.48 -3.58 -10.82
CA GLY A 19 7.38 -4.96 -11.31
C GLY A 19 7.05 -5.94 -10.19
N LEU A 20 7.70 -5.81 -9.03
CA LEU A 20 7.39 -6.62 -7.85
C LEU A 20 5.93 -6.43 -7.40
N SER A 21 5.45 -5.19 -7.34
CA SER A 21 4.07 -4.91 -6.95
C SER A 21 3.06 -5.55 -7.91
N VAL A 22 3.34 -5.54 -9.21
CA VAL A 22 2.51 -6.17 -10.26
C VAL A 22 2.55 -7.69 -10.14
N VAL A 23 3.73 -8.30 -9.94
CA VAL A 23 3.84 -9.75 -9.74
C VAL A 23 3.07 -10.19 -8.50
N LEU A 24 3.17 -9.44 -7.40
CA LEU A 24 2.44 -9.73 -6.16
C LEU A 24 0.94 -9.53 -6.32
N LEU A 25 0.50 -8.63 -7.19
CA LEU A 25 -0.90 -8.51 -7.57
C LEU A 25 -1.41 -9.76 -8.30
N PHE A 26 -0.64 -10.32 -9.24
CA PHE A 26 -1.06 -11.55 -9.93
C PHE A 26 -0.92 -12.79 -9.05
N ALA A 27 0.01 -12.79 -8.09
CA ALA A 27 0.13 -13.86 -7.10
C ALA A 27 -1.14 -14.03 -6.25
N THR A 28 -1.97 -12.97 -6.12
CA THR A 28 -3.26 -13.08 -5.42
C THR A 28 -4.26 -14.00 -6.13
N MET A 29 -3.97 -14.44 -7.35
CA MET A 29 -4.83 -15.35 -8.11
C MET A 29 -4.59 -16.83 -7.79
N ILE A 30 -3.53 -17.16 -7.04
CA ILE A 30 -3.23 -18.54 -6.67
C ILE A 30 -4.13 -18.97 -5.50
N PRO A 31 -5.01 -19.98 -5.68
CA PRO A 31 -5.84 -20.50 -4.60
C PRO A 31 -4.96 -21.05 -3.46
N GLY A 32 -5.24 -20.66 -2.22
CA GLY A 32 -4.49 -21.13 -1.05
C GLY A 32 -3.31 -20.23 -0.61
N PHE A 33 -3.00 -19.16 -1.35
CA PHE A 33 -1.98 -18.17 -0.96
C PHE A 33 -2.43 -17.20 0.17
N GLY A 34 -3.49 -17.57 0.91
CA GLY A 34 -3.82 -17.07 2.26
C GLY A 34 -4.34 -15.64 2.36
N ALA A 35 -5.65 -15.50 2.60
CA ALA A 35 -6.45 -14.51 3.35
C ALA A 35 -5.96 -13.07 3.74
N SER A 36 -4.76 -12.59 3.39
CA SER A 36 -4.17 -11.32 3.86
C SER A 36 -3.37 -10.57 2.76
N ILE A 37 -3.77 -10.76 1.49
CA ILE A 37 -2.87 -10.52 0.34
C ILE A 37 -2.76 -9.04 -0.04
N ALA A 38 -3.70 -8.17 0.36
CA ALA A 38 -3.63 -6.75 -0.03
C ALA A 38 -2.37 -6.04 0.52
N VAL A 39 -1.85 -6.47 1.68
CA VAL A 39 -0.57 -5.92 2.20
C VAL A 39 0.58 -6.16 1.26
N VAL A 40 0.69 -7.38 0.76
CA VAL A 40 1.89 -7.85 0.07
C VAL A 40 2.04 -7.08 -1.24
N MET A 41 0.94 -6.78 -1.94
CA MET A 41 0.96 -5.96 -3.15
C MET A 41 1.31 -4.47 -2.90
N PHE A 42 0.99 -3.92 -1.72
CA PHE A 42 1.29 -2.51 -1.40
C PHE A 42 2.62 -2.32 -0.67
N LEU A 43 3.22 -3.38 -0.15
CA LEU A 43 4.50 -3.35 0.54
C LEU A 43 5.60 -2.64 -0.27
N PRO A 44 5.79 -2.90 -1.59
CA PRO A 44 6.82 -2.19 -2.34
C PRO A 44 6.51 -0.70 -2.50
N THR A 45 5.23 -0.30 -2.52
CA THR A 45 4.83 1.12 -2.54
C THR A 45 5.16 1.82 -1.22
N ILE A 46 4.87 1.17 -0.09
CA ILE A 46 5.22 1.65 1.26
C ILE A 46 6.74 1.84 1.37
N LEU A 47 7.50 0.80 1.04
CA LEU A 47 8.97 0.81 1.12
C LEU A 47 9.57 1.86 0.19
N THR A 48 9.03 2.01 -1.02
CA THR A 48 9.50 3.04 -1.96
C THR A 48 9.24 4.45 -1.42
N GLY A 49 8.07 4.68 -0.82
CA GLY A 49 7.77 5.94 -0.13
C GLY A 49 8.78 6.25 0.97
N ILE A 50 9.07 5.28 1.84
CA ILE A 50 10.02 5.44 2.95
C ILE A 50 11.46 5.67 2.44
N ILE A 51 11.90 4.93 1.42
CA ILE A 51 13.30 4.91 0.96
C ILE A 51 13.61 6.07 0.00
N LYS A 52 12.74 6.33 -0.98
CA LYS A 52 12.96 7.32 -2.05
C LYS A 52 12.20 8.63 -1.83
N GLY A 53 11.34 8.68 -0.81
CA GLY A 53 10.60 9.86 -0.42
C GLY A 53 9.15 9.89 -0.92
N PRO A 54 8.40 10.94 -0.52
CA PRO A 54 6.94 10.98 -0.67
C PRO A 54 6.53 11.08 -2.15
N LYS A 55 7.33 11.74 -2.99
CA LYS A 55 7.08 11.85 -4.44
C LYS A 55 7.17 10.50 -5.14
N ALA A 56 8.10 9.64 -4.71
CA ALA A 56 8.24 8.29 -5.23
C ALA A 56 7.10 7.39 -4.74
N GLY A 57 6.72 7.51 -3.46
CA GLY A 57 5.55 6.82 -2.91
C GLY A 57 4.24 7.18 -3.62
N TRP A 58 4.04 8.46 -3.94
CA TRP A 58 2.90 8.94 -4.72
C TRP A 58 2.86 8.31 -6.11
N LEU A 59 3.98 8.36 -6.85
CA LEU A 59 4.10 7.77 -8.18
C LEU A 59 3.81 6.27 -8.17
N MET A 60 4.41 5.54 -7.23
CA MET A 60 4.18 4.10 -7.08
C MET A 60 2.72 3.79 -6.77
N GLY A 61 2.11 4.56 -5.88
CA GLY A 61 0.69 4.45 -5.54
C GLY A 61 -0.22 4.71 -6.74
N THR A 62 0.07 5.75 -7.52
CA THR A 62 -0.68 6.04 -8.76
C THR A 62 -0.58 4.90 -9.76
N ALA A 63 0.64 4.40 -10.00
CA ALA A 63 0.88 3.35 -10.97
C ALA A 63 0.16 2.06 -10.59
N MET A 64 0.26 1.66 -9.32
CA MET A 64 -0.47 0.49 -8.82
C MET A 64 -1.99 0.69 -8.83
N GLY A 65 -2.47 1.90 -8.54
CA GLY A 65 -3.88 2.24 -8.68
C GLY A 65 -4.41 2.00 -10.10
N ILE A 66 -3.65 2.42 -11.12
CA ILE A 66 -4.00 2.22 -12.53
C ILE A 66 -3.98 0.73 -12.88
N VAL A 67 -2.98 -0.03 -12.41
CA VAL A 67 -2.93 -1.49 -12.65
C VAL A 67 -4.13 -2.20 -12.04
N ILE A 68 -4.55 -1.82 -10.83
CA ILE A 68 -5.76 -2.38 -10.19
C ILE A 68 -7.02 -2.03 -10.99
N MET A 69 -7.12 -0.79 -11.49
CA MET A 69 -8.24 -0.38 -12.34
C MET A 69 -8.31 -1.22 -13.62
N ILE A 70 -7.17 -1.42 -14.29
CA ILE A 70 -7.08 -2.28 -15.48
C ILE A 70 -7.50 -3.72 -15.13
N ARG A 71 -6.99 -4.27 -14.02
CA ARG A 71 -7.37 -5.61 -13.54
C ARG A 71 -8.88 -5.71 -13.26
N ALA A 72 -9.47 -4.69 -12.65
CA ALA A 72 -10.91 -4.66 -12.39
C ALA A 72 -11.75 -4.68 -13.67
N MET A 73 -11.23 -4.15 -14.79
CA MET A 73 -11.89 -4.19 -16.10
C MET A 73 -11.69 -5.52 -16.82
N THR A 74 -10.49 -6.11 -16.75
CA THR A 74 -10.14 -7.30 -17.55
C THR A 74 -10.40 -8.61 -16.83
N MET A 75 -10.25 -8.64 -15.51
CA MET A 75 -10.27 -9.85 -14.67
C MET A 75 -10.84 -9.54 -13.26
N PRO A 76 -12.17 -9.32 -13.14
CA PRO A 76 -12.80 -9.13 -11.84
C PRO A 76 -12.81 -10.45 -11.05
N MET A 77 -12.27 -10.40 -9.82
CA MET A 77 -12.14 -11.56 -8.91
C MET A 77 -13.16 -11.53 -7.77
N SER A 78 -13.75 -10.38 -7.49
CA SER A 78 -14.72 -10.16 -6.43
C SER A 78 -15.95 -9.43 -6.94
N ILE A 79 -17.08 -9.60 -6.25
CA ILE A 79 -18.33 -8.88 -6.53
C ILE A 79 -18.14 -7.36 -6.44
N LEU A 80 -17.17 -6.90 -5.64
CA LEU A 80 -16.85 -5.48 -5.47
C LEU A 80 -15.84 -4.95 -6.50
N ASP A 81 -15.12 -5.82 -7.23
CA ASP A 81 -14.07 -5.42 -8.19
C ASP A 81 -14.58 -4.44 -9.27
N PRO A 82 -15.79 -4.58 -9.84
CA PRO A 82 -16.32 -3.63 -10.82
C PRO A 82 -16.43 -2.18 -10.30
N LEU A 83 -16.51 -1.97 -8.97
CA LEU A 83 -16.55 -0.63 -8.36
C LEU A 83 -15.19 0.06 -8.41
N PHE A 84 -14.10 -0.70 -8.55
CA PHE A 84 -12.73 -0.18 -8.65
C PHE A 84 -12.35 0.26 -10.08
N ILE A 85 -13.25 0.11 -11.06
CA ILE A 85 -13.09 0.73 -12.39
C ILE A 85 -13.09 2.26 -12.26
N ASN A 86 -13.77 2.80 -11.25
CA ASN A 86 -13.74 4.23 -10.97
C ASN A 86 -12.35 4.66 -10.43
N PRO A 87 -11.62 5.55 -11.12
CA PRO A 87 -10.29 5.99 -10.72
C PRO A 87 -10.27 6.69 -9.35
N LEU A 88 -11.41 7.26 -8.91
CA LEU A 88 -11.53 7.86 -7.58
C LEU A 88 -11.55 6.80 -6.47
N VAL A 89 -12.00 5.58 -6.77
CA VAL A 89 -12.03 4.47 -5.81
C VAL A 89 -10.76 3.64 -5.89
N SER A 90 -10.19 3.46 -7.08
CA SER A 90 -8.94 2.71 -7.26
C SER A 90 -7.71 3.60 -7.09
N VAL A 91 -7.46 4.57 -7.96
CA VAL A 91 -6.20 5.33 -8.00
C VAL A 91 -6.01 6.21 -6.78
N VAL A 92 -7.02 7.02 -6.43
CA VAL A 92 -6.88 8.07 -5.40
C VAL A 92 -6.43 7.52 -4.04
N PRO A 93 -7.05 6.48 -3.47
CA PRO A 93 -6.60 5.92 -2.19
C PRO A 93 -5.16 5.43 -2.21
N ARG A 94 -4.68 4.90 -3.34
CA ARG A 94 -3.34 4.28 -3.41
C ARG A 94 -2.23 5.33 -3.51
N MET A 95 -2.51 6.49 -4.11
CA MET A 95 -1.58 7.62 -4.15
C MET A 95 -1.07 8.03 -2.76
N PHE A 96 -1.93 7.89 -1.75
CA PHE A 96 -1.63 8.36 -0.39
C PHE A 96 -0.87 7.33 0.45
N ILE A 97 -0.87 6.05 0.08
CA ILE A 97 -0.21 4.98 0.88
C ILE A 97 1.28 5.30 1.10
N GLY A 98 2.03 5.46 0.00
CA GLY A 98 3.46 5.72 0.08
C GLY A 98 3.79 7.12 0.65
N VAL A 99 2.90 8.08 0.49
CA VAL A 99 3.05 9.45 1.02
C VAL A 99 2.90 9.44 2.54
N VAL A 100 1.82 8.84 3.06
CA VAL A 100 1.57 8.75 4.50
C VAL A 100 2.66 7.92 5.18
N ALA A 101 3.04 6.78 4.60
CA ALA A 101 4.12 5.96 5.13
C ALA A 101 5.44 6.75 5.29
N TYR A 102 5.81 7.58 4.30
CA TYR A 102 6.98 8.43 4.39
C TYR A 102 6.90 9.44 5.53
N TRP A 103 5.80 10.20 5.62
CA TRP A 103 5.67 11.25 6.63
C TRP A 103 5.62 10.67 8.04
N VAL A 104 4.90 9.57 8.25
CA VAL A 104 4.87 8.86 9.53
C VAL A 104 6.26 8.38 9.92
N TYR A 105 6.99 7.76 8.98
CA TYR A 105 8.36 7.33 9.22
C TYR A 105 9.29 8.50 9.58
N ALA A 106 9.23 9.60 8.82
CA ALA A 106 10.06 10.77 9.00
C ALA A 106 9.82 11.46 10.36
N LEU A 107 8.55 11.55 10.80
CA LEU A 107 8.17 12.13 12.08
C LEU A 107 8.71 11.33 13.27
N ILE A 108 8.71 10.00 13.19
CA ILE A 108 9.16 9.14 14.29
C ILE A 108 10.68 9.05 14.34
N VAL A 109 11.35 8.92 13.19
CA VAL A 109 12.81 8.77 13.13
C VAL A 109 13.51 10.06 13.51
N ARG A 110 13.05 11.23 13.04
CA ARG A 110 13.54 12.60 13.31
C ARG A 110 14.97 12.65 13.91
N ASP A 111 15.94 12.20 13.10
CA ASP A 111 17.40 12.16 13.33
C ASP A 111 18.00 11.09 14.25
N SER A 112 17.20 10.15 14.76
CA SER A 112 17.70 9.04 15.56
C SER A 112 18.45 8.00 14.71
N LYS A 113 19.67 7.67 15.14
CA LYS A 113 20.44 6.56 14.57
C LYS A 113 20.10 5.19 15.19
N SER A 114 19.23 5.13 16.20
CA SER A 114 18.91 3.87 16.88
C SER A 114 18.18 2.88 15.97
N THR A 115 18.69 1.65 15.85
CA THR A 115 18.06 0.57 15.09
C THR A 115 16.66 0.25 15.60
N GLY A 116 16.43 0.29 16.92
CA GLY A 116 15.11 0.07 17.52
C GLY A 116 14.10 1.16 17.13
N ARG A 117 14.55 2.42 17.02
CA ARG A 117 13.70 3.53 16.59
C ARG A 117 13.38 3.48 15.09
N ILE A 118 14.30 2.99 14.28
CA ILE A 118 14.08 2.75 12.84
C ILE A 118 13.07 1.63 12.62
N ALA A 119 13.18 0.54 13.37
CA ALA A 119 12.24 -0.59 13.31
C ALA A 119 10.83 -0.16 13.73
N THR A 120 10.69 0.50 14.87
CA THR A 120 9.40 1.03 15.34
C THR A 120 8.80 2.05 14.37
N ALA A 121 9.60 2.96 13.81
CA ALA A 121 9.11 3.88 12.78
C ALA A 121 8.65 3.16 11.52
N GLY A 122 9.37 2.11 11.09
CA GLY A 122 8.97 1.26 9.97
C GLY A 122 7.64 0.53 10.25
N ALA A 123 7.47 0.03 11.47
CA ALA A 123 6.23 -0.63 11.90
C ALA A 123 5.03 0.31 11.82
N VAL A 124 5.13 1.48 12.43
CA VAL A 124 4.03 2.45 12.46
C VAL A 124 3.76 3.00 11.05
N ALA A 125 4.80 3.25 10.26
CA ALA A 125 4.64 3.68 8.86
C ALA A 125 3.94 2.64 7.99
N GLY A 126 4.29 1.37 8.13
CA GLY A 126 3.65 0.26 7.42
C GLY A 126 2.16 0.12 7.78
N ALA A 127 1.85 0.11 9.07
CA ALA A 127 0.46 0.07 9.55
C ALA A 127 -0.35 1.26 9.03
N MET A 128 0.18 2.49 9.18
CA MET A 128 -0.51 3.70 8.74
C MET A 128 -0.71 3.75 7.22
N GLY A 129 0.22 3.21 6.44
CA GLY A 129 0.05 3.07 4.99
C GLY A 129 -1.16 2.20 4.62
N MET A 130 -1.33 1.05 5.30
CA MET A 130 -2.47 0.16 5.05
C MET A 130 -3.78 0.70 5.60
N ILE A 131 -3.78 1.25 6.82
CA ILE A 131 -4.97 1.90 7.40
C ILE A 131 -5.46 3.02 6.48
N THR A 132 -4.56 3.83 5.94
CA THR A 132 -4.90 4.87 4.96
C THR A 132 -5.58 4.28 3.74
N ASN A 133 -5.11 3.13 3.23
CA ASN A 133 -5.77 2.47 2.10
C ASN A 133 -7.20 2.05 2.46
N THR A 134 -7.38 1.31 3.56
CA THR A 134 -8.71 0.83 3.97
C THR A 134 -9.66 1.98 4.19
N VAL A 135 -9.26 3.01 4.95
CA VAL A 135 -10.11 4.17 5.24
C VAL A 135 -10.52 4.88 3.96
N LEU A 136 -9.56 5.22 3.09
CA LEU A 136 -9.86 5.95 1.85
C LEU A 136 -10.70 5.14 0.87
N VAL A 137 -10.46 3.83 0.75
CA VAL A 137 -11.28 2.95 -0.10
C VAL A 137 -12.70 2.85 0.44
N MET A 138 -12.87 2.62 1.74
CA MET A 138 -14.19 2.53 2.35
C MET A 138 -14.95 3.85 2.24
N SER A 139 -14.28 4.98 2.50
CA SER A 139 -14.89 6.30 2.33
C SER A 139 -15.31 6.55 0.88
N ALA A 140 -14.46 6.19 -0.11
CA ALA A 140 -14.81 6.35 -1.52
C ALA A 140 -15.98 5.44 -1.93
N LEU A 141 -15.99 4.19 -1.48
CA LEU A 141 -17.10 3.25 -1.73
C LEU A 141 -18.41 3.73 -1.08
N TYR A 142 -18.34 4.31 0.12
CA TYR A 142 -19.51 4.88 0.77
C TYR A 142 -20.09 6.06 -0.03
N LEU A 143 -19.24 7.00 -0.44
CA LEU A 143 -19.68 8.23 -1.12
C LEU A 143 -20.24 7.96 -2.52
N PHE A 144 -19.66 7.01 -3.27
CA PHE A 144 -20.02 6.79 -4.67
C PHE A 144 -20.92 5.57 -4.91
N TYR A 145 -20.91 4.58 -4.01
CA TYR A 145 -21.50 3.26 -4.28
C TYR A 145 -22.24 2.64 -3.09
N ALA A 146 -22.57 3.37 -2.02
CA ALA A 146 -23.25 2.79 -0.84
C ALA A 146 -24.58 2.10 -1.18
N GLU A 147 -25.43 2.73 -2.00
CA GLU A 147 -26.72 2.18 -2.43
C GLU A 147 -26.51 0.93 -3.30
N LYS A 148 -25.64 1.04 -4.30
CA LYS A 148 -25.32 -0.06 -5.22
C LYS A 148 -24.69 -1.27 -4.52
N ILE A 149 -23.86 -1.04 -3.49
CA ILE A 149 -23.31 -2.13 -2.65
C ILE A 149 -24.43 -2.83 -1.88
N THR A 150 -25.39 -2.06 -1.37
CA THR A 150 -26.52 -2.61 -0.61
C THR A 150 -27.43 -3.45 -1.50
N GLU A 151 -27.68 -3.01 -2.73
CA GLU A 151 -28.42 -3.78 -3.74
C GLU A 151 -27.67 -5.05 -4.18
N LEU A 152 -26.37 -4.95 -4.45
CA LEU A 152 -25.57 -6.08 -4.95
C LEU A 152 -25.34 -7.17 -3.90
N MET A 153 -25.21 -6.79 -2.63
CA MET A 153 -24.87 -7.73 -1.56
C MET A 153 -26.04 -8.07 -0.63
N GLY A 154 -27.17 -7.36 -0.73
CA GLY A 154 -28.31 -7.53 0.17
C GLY A 154 -28.00 -7.20 1.63
N ILE A 155 -26.83 -6.63 1.93
CA ILE A 155 -26.40 -6.22 3.27
C ILE A 155 -26.14 -4.70 3.28
N GLY A 156 -26.50 -4.04 4.37
CA GLY A 156 -26.23 -2.62 4.52
C GLY A 156 -24.72 -2.34 4.51
N PHE A 157 -24.31 -1.23 3.89
CA PHE A 157 -22.90 -0.79 3.82
C PHE A 157 -22.18 -0.79 5.18
N LYS A 158 -22.90 -0.43 6.26
CA LYS A 158 -22.35 -0.43 7.63
C LYS A 158 -21.92 -1.83 8.08
N VAL A 159 -22.66 -2.87 7.70
CA VAL A 159 -22.33 -4.27 8.03
C VAL A 159 -21.09 -4.71 7.26
N LEU A 160 -21.01 -4.37 5.97
CA LEU A 160 -19.82 -4.62 5.15
C LEU A 160 -18.57 -3.95 5.75
N LEU A 161 -18.69 -2.68 6.13
CA LEU A 161 -17.58 -1.91 6.70
C LEU A 161 -17.09 -2.52 8.02
N ILE A 162 -18.00 -2.89 8.91
CA ILE A 162 -17.65 -3.58 10.17
C ILE A 162 -16.97 -4.92 9.87
N GLY A 163 -17.49 -5.68 8.90
CA GLY A 163 -16.90 -6.97 8.51
C GLY A 163 -15.48 -6.84 7.98
N ILE A 164 -15.21 -5.85 7.13
CA ILE A 164 -13.87 -5.66 6.55
C ILE A 164 -12.87 -5.14 7.59
N ILE A 165 -13.31 -4.23 8.46
CA ILE A 165 -12.47 -3.71 9.55
C ILE A 165 -12.12 -4.82 10.54
N SER A 166 -13.10 -5.65 10.93
CA SER A 166 -12.92 -6.68 11.97
C SER A 166 -12.15 -7.90 11.48
N SER A 167 -12.18 -8.22 10.18
CA SER A 167 -11.53 -9.40 9.62
C SER A 167 -10.16 -9.09 9.00
N SER A 168 -10.13 -8.27 7.95
CA SER A 168 -8.94 -8.12 7.10
C SER A 168 -8.07 -6.93 7.50
N ALA A 169 -8.68 -5.76 7.79
CA ALA A 169 -7.91 -4.53 7.96
C ALA A 169 -6.89 -4.60 9.11
N ILE A 170 -7.25 -5.25 10.22
CA ILE A 170 -6.36 -5.43 11.37
C ILE A 170 -5.18 -6.34 11.01
N ILE A 171 -5.46 -7.50 10.40
CA ILE A 171 -4.44 -8.46 9.99
C ILE A 171 -3.49 -7.80 8.98
N GLU A 172 -4.03 -7.02 8.06
CA GLU A 172 -3.25 -6.31 7.06
C GLU A 172 -2.35 -5.25 7.68
N ALA A 173 -2.88 -4.40 8.56
CA ALA A 173 -2.10 -3.37 9.23
C ALA A 173 -0.96 -3.96 10.08
N VAL A 174 -1.23 -5.03 10.82
CA VAL A 174 -0.23 -5.74 11.64
C VAL A 174 0.84 -6.38 10.75
N THR A 175 0.44 -7.06 9.69
CA THR A 175 1.36 -7.69 8.74
C THR A 175 2.27 -6.65 8.09
N ALA A 176 1.70 -5.52 7.62
CA ALA A 176 2.45 -4.42 7.04
C ALA A 176 3.44 -3.82 8.05
N ALA A 177 3.04 -3.69 9.32
CA ALA A 177 3.92 -3.20 10.37
C ALA A 177 5.14 -4.11 10.56
N ILE A 178 4.91 -5.41 10.71
CA ILE A 178 5.98 -6.40 10.94
C ILE A 178 6.95 -6.41 9.75
N LEU A 179 6.43 -6.53 8.52
CA LEU A 179 7.26 -6.61 7.32
C LEU A 179 8.03 -5.32 7.06
N THR A 180 7.37 -4.16 7.17
CA THR A 180 8.02 -2.87 6.92
C THR A 180 9.10 -2.58 7.96
N SER A 181 8.85 -2.90 9.23
CA SER A 181 9.84 -2.79 10.31
C SER A 181 11.09 -3.60 10.02
N ALA A 182 10.94 -4.90 9.73
CA ALA A 182 12.05 -5.80 9.47
C ALA A 182 12.88 -5.35 8.27
N ILE A 183 12.23 -5.03 7.15
CA ILE A 183 12.90 -4.67 5.90
C ILE A 183 13.65 -3.33 6.05
N ILE A 184 13.03 -2.32 6.65
CA ILE A 184 13.66 -0.99 6.80
C ILE A 184 14.82 -1.03 7.80
N ALA A 185 14.71 -1.80 8.87
CA ALA A 185 15.81 -1.98 9.83
C ALA A 185 17.04 -2.60 9.15
N ILE A 186 16.84 -3.66 8.35
CA ILE A 186 17.92 -4.32 7.60
C ILE A 186 18.49 -3.36 6.53
N TYR A 187 17.62 -2.72 5.75
CA TYR A 187 18.03 -1.81 4.68
C TYR A 187 18.92 -0.67 5.22
N LYS A 188 18.54 -0.04 6.33
CA LYS A 188 19.32 1.04 6.94
C LYS A 188 20.62 0.53 7.58
N LYS A 189 20.64 -0.67 8.15
CA LYS A 189 21.86 -1.29 8.68
C LYS A 189 22.88 -1.53 7.56
N THR A 190 22.47 -2.14 6.46
CA THR A 190 23.34 -2.41 5.31
C THR A 190 23.79 -1.12 4.62
N SER A 191 22.90 -0.15 4.44
CA SER A 191 23.25 1.15 3.83
C SER A 191 24.25 1.96 4.66
N ARG A 192 24.31 1.77 5.99
CA ARG A 192 25.33 2.41 6.83
C ARG A 192 26.69 1.75 6.71
N GLY A 193 26.73 0.42 6.61
CA GLY A 193 27.98 -0.34 6.43
C GLY A 193 28.65 -0.12 5.07
N GLN A 194 27.93 0.36 4.05
CA GLN A 194 28.50 0.70 2.74
C GLN A 194 29.05 2.14 2.65
N ASN A 195 28.74 2.99 3.63
CA ASN A 195 29.14 4.41 3.67
C ASN A 195 30.16 4.71 4.78
N ALA A 196 30.72 3.67 5.42
CA ALA A 196 31.78 3.73 6.43
C ALA A 196 33.05 3.13 5.84
#